data_AF-A0A2S8STT4-F1
#
_entry.id   AF-A0A2S8STT4-F1
#
_cell.length_a   1.000
_cell.length_b   1.000
_cell.length_c   1.000
_cell.angle_alpha   90.00
_cell.angle_beta   90.00
_cell.angle_gamma   90.00
#
_symmetry.space_group_name_H-M   'P 1'
#
loop_
_entity.id
_entity.type
_entity.pdbx_description
1 polymer ?
#
loop_
_entity_poly.entity_id
_entity_poly.type
_entity_poly.pdbx_seq_one_letter_code
_entity_poly.pdbx_strand_id
1 'polypeptide(L)'
;MTPPTSAGSSISISAATLTQFSHHIAAQLGWDYPPERHADLRRGLEDALRELGFSDLESGARALLKTSFSPRQIEVLAAHLTIGETYFWREPRALEAFAAQILPQIMARSSGAPVRIWSAGCASGEEAYTLSMLLCEQLSKTQRAQVSVLASDINPIFLKKARAGIYSNWSFRTLPDSLKARYFIHRSNENRSNENRSNENRSNENRSDEKWEVAPELRAMTHFSALNLVAATLPSPFDALQFAAIFCRNVLIYFDDTQISRILARFENALLPDGWLVVGPSETARVSLGNFTRTSFPGATLFQKSRFRPDQAAGANISASEVARGVAPKATAKTAQFSLAVAQSASAQRATVSIATSFPAISLMAGPALLPAPTLEAVRHAADAGALDAALEGVEKLLSEDKLAAPLHFLRATILHGRGENERALRALQRATFLDGDFVLAYFFMGNIARETGNSELARRSLETARTLLSRLKRDDIVAESDDMTAGQLAGAVEIALKSQLPKGKS
;
A
#
# COMPACT_ATOMS: atom_id res chain seq x y z
N MET A 1 -36.44 21.92 -47.10
CA MET A 1 -35.12 21.62 -46.49
C MET A 1 -35.22 21.94 -45.01
N THR A 2 -35.48 20.93 -44.21
CA THR A 2 -35.37 20.99 -42.75
C THR A 2 -33.90 21.17 -42.38
N PRO A 3 -33.56 22.07 -41.44
CA PRO A 3 -32.18 22.20 -41.00
C PRO A 3 -31.74 20.91 -40.29
N PRO A 4 -30.46 20.51 -40.40
CA PRO A 4 -29.97 19.36 -39.65
C PRO A 4 -30.12 19.66 -38.16
N THR A 5 -30.87 18.81 -37.47
CA THR A 5 -30.94 18.74 -36.01
C THR A 5 -29.53 18.66 -35.46
N SER A 6 -29.14 19.66 -34.66
CA SER A 6 -27.94 19.64 -33.84
C SER A 6 -27.98 18.38 -32.97
N ALA A 7 -27.11 17.41 -33.26
CA ALA A 7 -26.85 16.32 -32.34
C ALA A 7 -26.38 16.95 -31.02
N GLY A 8 -27.20 16.84 -29.98
CA GLY A 8 -26.87 17.37 -28.66
C GLY A 8 -25.57 16.75 -28.20
N SER A 9 -24.57 17.58 -27.90
CA SER A 9 -23.32 17.14 -27.26
C SER A 9 -23.68 16.44 -25.96
N SER A 10 -23.44 15.14 -25.91
CA SER A 10 -23.60 14.33 -24.71
C SER A 10 -22.47 14.65 -23.75
N ILE A 11 -22.79 15.42 -22.70
CA ILE A 11 -21.83 15.80 -21.65
C ILE A 11 -21.44 14.59 -20.78
N SER A 12 -22.14 13.45 -20.91
CA SER A 12 -21.87 12.24 -20.10
C SER A 12 -21.91 10.96 -20.95
N ILE A 13 -21.26 9.92 -20.45
CA ILE A 13 -21.14 8.60 -21.11
C ILE A 13 -22.36 7.73 -20.77
N SER A 14 -22.94 7.01 -21.73
CA SER A 14 -24.08 6.12 -21.44
C SER A 14 -23.63 4.89 -20.65
N ALA A 15 -24.54 4.30 -19.84
CA ALA A 15 -24.23 3.09 -19.08
C ALA A 15 -23.83 1.91 -19.99
N ALA A 16 -24.46 1.79 -21.16
CA ALA A 16 -24.13 0.76 -22.14
C ALA A 16 -22.70 0.91 -22.69
N THR A 17 -22.31 2.13 -23.07
CA THR A 17 -20.94 2.43 -23.52
C THR A 17 -19.93 2.18 -22.41
N LEU A 18 -20.27 2.53 -21.17
CA LEU A 18 -19.39 2.32 -20.02
C LEU A 18 -19.14 0.83 -19.73
N THR A 19 -20.17 -0.01 -19.83
CA THR A 19 -20.02 -1.47 -19.71
C THR A 19 -19.13 -2.03 -20.83
N GLN A 20 -19.33 -1.58 -22.08
CA GLN A 20 -18.47 -1.99 -23.19
C GLN A 20 -17.01 -1.55 -22.97
N PHE A 21 -16.82 -0.34 -22.45
CA PHE A 21 -15.49 0.19 -22.16
C PHE A 21 -14.80 -0.54 -21.02
N SER A 22 -15.54 -0.95 -19.99
CA SER A 22 -15.01 -1.81 -18.92
C SER A 22 -14.42 -3.11 -19.49
N HIS A 23 -15.17 -3.82 -20.33
CA HIS A 23 -14.68 -5.04 -20.98
C HIS A 23 -13.47 -4.78 -21.90
N HIS A 24 -13.44 -3.65 -22.61
CA HIS A 24 -12.34 -3.29 -23.51
C HIS A 24 -11.04 -2.97 -22.73
N ILE A 25 -11.16 -2.27 -21.61
CA ILE A 25 -10.05 -1.99 -20.69
C ILE A 25 -9.53 -3.29 -20.07
N ALA A 26 -10.41 -4.17 -19.58
CA ALA A 26 -10.02 -5.47 -19.05
C ALA A 26 -9.28 -6.32 -20.10
N ALA A 27 -9.71 -6.27 -21.36
CA ALA A 27 -9.07 -7.01 -22.45
C ALA A 27 -7.66 -6.47 -22.79
N GLN A 28 -7.48 -5.15 -22.87
CA GLN A 28 -6.23 -4.55 -23.37
C GLN A 28 -5.24 -4.12 -22.29
N LEU A 29 -5.73 -3.65 -21.15
CA LEU A 29 -4.95 -3.13 -20.03
C LEU A 29 -5.04 -4.03 -18.79
N GLY A 30 -5.97 -4.98 -18.79
CA GLY A 30 -6.13 -5.97 -17.73
C GLY A 30 -6.91 -5.48 -16.52
N TRP A 31 -7.27 -4.20 -16.45
CA TRP A 31 -7.94 -3.64 -15.28
C TRP A 31 -9.42 -4.01 -15.25
N ASP A 32 -9.81 -4.68 -14.18
CA ASP A 32 -11.19 -5.06 -13.95
C ASP A 32 -11.98 -3.91 -13.28
N TYR A 33 -13.06 -3.53 -13.95
CA TYR A 33 -14.01 -2.52 -13.50
C TYR A 33 -15.40 -3.13 -13.46
N PRO A 34 -15.73 -3.91 -12.41
CA PRO A 34 -17.04 -4.52 -12.29
C PRO A 34 -18.13 -3.43 -12.16
N PRO A 35 -19.42 -3.77 -12.34
CA PRO A 35 -20.52 -2.80 -12.37
C PRO A 35 -20.53 -1.82 -11.19
N GLU A 36 -20.19 -2.28 -9.97
CA GLU A 36 -20.09 -1.45 -8.77
C GLU A 36 -18.97 -0.41 -8.82
N ARG A 37 -17.98 -0.57 -9.70
CA ARG A 37 -16.89 0.38 -9.96
C ARG A 37 -17.09 1.23 -11.21
N HIS A 38 -18.22 1.11 -11.89
CA HIS A 38 -18.52 1.93 -13.07
C HIS A 38 -18.52 3.44 -12.75
N ALA A 39 -18.86 3.84 -11.53
CA ALA A 39 -18.76 5.25 -11.12
C ALA A 39 -17.30 5.75 -11.14
N ASP A 40 -16.33 4.93 -10.72
CA ASP A 40 -14.91 5.26 -10.80
C ASP A 40 -14.43 5.28 -12.25
N LEU A 41 -14.79 4.24 -13.02
CA LEU A 41 -14.45 4.13 -14.44
C LEU A 41 -14.95 5.34 -15.22
N ARG A 42 -16.20 5.74 -14.99
CA ARG A 42 -16.82 6.90 -15.64
C ARG A 42 -16.01 8.16 -15.37
N ARG A 43 -15.71 8.45 -14.10
CA ARG A 43 -14.98 9.67 -13.73
C ARG A 43 -13.62 9.73 -14.41
N GLY A 44 -12.80 8.69 -14.24
CA GLY A 44 -11.47 8.67 -14.85
C GLY A 44 -11.50 8.63 -16.38
N LEU A 45 -12.51 7.99 -16.99
CA LEU A 45 -12.68 7.98 -18.43
C LEU A 45 -13.09 9.36 -18.96
N GLU A 46 -14.01 10.05 -18.29
CA GLU A 46 -14.42 11.41 -18.68
C GLU A 46 -13.22 12.38 -18.62
N ASP A 47 -12.37 12.30 -17.59
CA ASP A 47 -11.15 13.11 -17.49
C ASP A 47 -10.12 12.75 -18.57
N ALA A 48 -9.90 11.44 -18.82
CA ALA A 48 -9.03 10.96 -19.88
C ALA A 48 -9.49 11.43 -21.28
N LEU A 49 -10.79 11.38 -21.56
CA LEU A 49 -11.34 11.83 -22.83
C LEU A 49 -11.18 13.33 -23.05
N ARG A 50 -11.32 14.14 -21.99
CA ARG A 50 -11.06 15.59 -22.05
C ARG A 50 -9.59 15.86 -22.36
N GLU A 51 -8.64 15.16 -21.71
CA GLU A 51 -7.21 15.30 -22.00
C GLU A 51 -6.86 14.84 -23.44
N LEU A 52 -7.55 13.82 -23.96
CA LEU A 52 -7.41 13.38 -25.35
C LEU A 52 -8.06 14.33 -26.37
N GLY A 53 -8.72 15.41 -25.91
CA GLY A 53 -9.30 16.44 -26.77
C GLY A 53 -10.71 16.15 -27.28
N PHE A 54 -11.43 15.18 -26.70
CA PHE A 54 -12.82 14.91 -27.08
C PHE A 54 -13.77 15.93 -26.43
N SER A 55 -14.50 16.69 -27.25
CA SER A 55 -15.56 17.60 -26.79
C SER A 55 -16.88 16.88 -26.48
N ASP A 56 -17.15 15.76 -27.15
CA ASP A 56 -18.29 14.88 -26.90
C ASP A 56 -17.81 13.56 -26.30
N LEU A 57 -18.12 13.32 -25.03
CA LEU A 57 -17.53 12.22 -24.26
C LEU A 57 -18.08 10.85 -24.69
N GLU A 58 -19.37 10.78 -25.05
CA GLU A 58 -19.99 9.55 -25.53
C GLU A 58 -19.39 9.10 -26.87
N SER A 59 -19.28 10.01 -27.84
CA SER A 59 -18.67 9.72 -29.13
C SER A 59 -17.19 9.41 -28.99
N GLY A 60 -16.48 10.09 -28.08
CA GLY A 60 -15.08 9.81 -27.76
C GLY A 60 -14.89 8.41 -27.20
N ALA A 61 -15.67 8.01 -26.19
CA ALA A 61 -15.65 6.66 -25.64
C ALA A 61 -15.94 5.59 -26.71
N ARG A 62 -16.96 5.81 -27.55
CA ARG A 62 -17.28 4.92 -28.68
C ARG A 62 -16.19 4.86 -29.74
N ALA A 63 -15.46 5.96 -29.97
CA ALA A 63 -14.33 5.96 -30.88
C ALA A 63 -13.19 5.08 -30.35
N LEU A 64 -12.87 5.20 -29.06
CA LEU A 64 -11.85 4.39 -28.40
C LEU A 64 -12.17 2.88 -28.36
N LEU A 65 -13.46 2.51 -28.39
CA LEU A 65 -13.90 1.12 -28.44
C LEU A 65 -13.64 0.42 -29.79
N LYS A 66 -13.42 1.18 -30.88
CA LYS A 66 -13.34 0.61 -32.24
C LYS A 66 -12.02 -0.09 -32.54
N THR A 67 -10.95 0.27 -31.83
CA THR A 67 -9.59 -0.19 -32.12
C THR A 67 -8.82 -0.51 -30.84
N SER A 68 -7.64 -1.10 -31.01
CA SER A 68 -6.65 -1.13 -29.93
C SER A 68 -6.23 0.28 -29.53
N PHE A 69 -5.94 0.48 -28.26
CA PHE A 69 -5.47 1.77 -27.77
C PHE A 69 -4.09 2.08 -28.34
N SER A 70 -3.91 3.31 -28.83
CA SER A 70 -2.59 3.83 -29.20
C SER A 70 -1.73 4.05 -27.95
N PRO A 71 -0.39 4.12 -28.07
CA PRO A 71 0.48 4.38 -26.92
C PRO A 71 0.08 5.62 -26.12
N ARG A 72 -0.27 6.72 -26.80
CA ARG A 72 -0.75 7.95 -26.13
C ARG A 72 -2.07 7.73 -25.39
N GLN A 73 -3.00 6.96 -25.95
CA GLN A 73 -4.26 6.64 -25.27
C GLN A 73 -4.01 5.80 -24.02
N ILE A 74 -3.10 4.82 -24.08
CA ILE A 74 -2.71 4.01 -22.92
C ILE A 74 -2.12 4.90 -21.81
N GLU A 75 -1.21 5.81 -22.15
CA GLU A 75 -0.62 6.75 -21.19
C GLU A 75 -1.66 7.60 -20.47
N VAL A 76 -2.59 8.20 -21.23
CA VAL A 76 -3.64 9.06 -20.66
C VAL A 76 -4.63 8.25 -19.84
N LEU A 77 -5.09 7.09 -20.35
CA LEU A 77 -5.98 6.21 -19.60
C LEU A 77 -5.31 5.73 -18.30
N ALA A 78 -4.03 5.36 -18.34
CA ALA A 78 -3.30 4.94 -17.15
C ALA A 78 -3.18 6.07 -16.12
N ALA A 79 -2.93 7.31 -16.56
CA ALA A 79 -2.85 8.46 -15.68
C ALA A 79 -4.13 8.69 -14.84
N HIS A 80 -5.31 8.43 -15.42
CA HIS A 80 -6.60 8.70 -14.79
C HIS A 80 -7.29 7.47 -14.18
N LEU A 81 -6.96 6.25 -14.63
CA LEU A 81 -7.64 5.01 -14.24
C LEU A 81 -6.83 4.13 -13.27
N THR A 82 -5.62 4.50 -12.88
CA THR A 82 -4.82 3.71 -11.93
C THR A 82 -4.74 4.37 -10.56
N ILE A 83 -4.61 3.55 -9.52
CA ILE A 83 -4.46 3.98 -8.13
C ILE A 83 -3.01 3.72 -7.73
N GLY A 84 -2.30 4.79 -7.32
CA GLY A 84 -0.87 4.74 -7.01
C GLY A 84 -0.53 4.78 -5.54
N GLU A 85 -1.41 4.26 -4.66
CA GLU A 85 -1.17 4.33 -3.22
C GLU A 85 0.00 3.43 -2.81
N THR A 86 1.12 4.06 -2.44
CA THR A 86 2.35 3.38 -2.06
C THR A 86 3.17 4.23 -1.09
N TYR A 87 4.07 3.58 -0.35
CA TYR A 87 4.90 4.19 0.68
C TYR A 87 6.12 3.33 1.00
N PHE A 88 7.14 3.95 1.56
CA PHE A 88 8.39 3.29 1.88
C PHE A 88 8.20 2.26 2.98
N TRP A 89 8.87 1.11 2.85
CA TRP A 89 8.83 0.04 3.87
C TRP A 89 7.45 -0.61 4.09
N ARG A 90 6.55 -0.51 3.09
CA ARG A 90 5.24 -1.18 3.10
C ARG A 90 5.37 -2.69 3.26
N GLU A 91 4.51 -3.26 4.10
CA GLU A 91 4.42 -4.71 4.38
C GLU A 91 5.78 -5.30 4.84
N PRO A 92 6.32 -4.85 6.00
CA PRO A 92 7.70 -5.11 6.40
C PRO A 92 8.03 -6.60 6.56
N ARG A 93 7.07 -7.44 6.94
CA ARG A 93 7.28 -8.89 7.12
C ARG A 93 7.77 -9.59 5.84
N ALA A 94 7.28 -9.18 4.68
CA ALA A 94 7.73 -9.74 3.41
C ALA A 94 9.17 -9.29 3.06
N LEU A 95 9.49 -8.02 3.37
CA LEU A 95 10.83 -7.45 3.20
C LEU A 95 11.85 -8.13 4.13
N GLU A 96 11.49 -8.32 5.41
CA GLU A 96 12.28 -9.02 6.42
C GLU A 96 12.57 -10.47 6.00
N ALA A 97 11.55 -11.21 5.56
CA ALA A 97 11.70 -12.58 5.07
C ALA A 97 12.61 -12.63 3.84
N PHE A 98 12.44 -11.70 2.89
CA PHE A 98 13.29 -11.60 1.71
C PHE A 98 14.76 -11.32 2.08
N ALA A 99 15.00 -10.31 2.92
CA ALA A 99 16.34 -9.91 3.35
C ALA A 99 17.07 -11.02 4.10
N ALA A 100 16.40 -11.62 5.09
CA ALA A 100 17.06 -12.55 6.00
C ALA A 100 17.22 -13.96 5.40
N GLN A 101 16.27 -14.41 4.57
CA GLN A 101 16.21 -15.81 4.16
C GLN A 101 16.49 -16.01 2.67
N ILE A 102 16.09 -15.09 1.80
CA ILE A 102 16.12 -15.31 0.34
C ILE A 102 17.34 -14.63 -0.31
N LEU A 103 17.59 -13.37 0.01
CA LEU A 103 18.69 -12.61 -0.57
C LEU A 103 20.06 -13.29 -0.38
N PRO A 104 20.42 -13.86 0.80
CA PRO A 104 21.69 -14.57 0.96
C PRO A 104 21.80 -15.78 0.02
N GLN A 105 20.71 -16.51 -0.21
CA GLN A 105 20.69 -17.65 -1.12
C GLN A 105 20.88 -17.21 -2.58
N ILE A 106 20.23 -16.12 -2.99
CA ILE A 106 20.39 -15.52 -4.32
C ILE A 106 21.86 -15.14 -4.53
N MET A 107 22.45 -14.42 -3.58
CA MET A 107 23.84 -13.96 -3.69
C MET A 107 24.83 -15.12 -3.71
N ALA A 108 24.65 -16.14 -2.86
CA ALA A 108 25.51 -17.32 -2.84
C ALA A 108 25.49 -18.06 -4.19
N ARG A 109 24.32 -18.20 -4.82
CA ARG A 109 24.17 -18.88 -6.11
C ARG A 109 24.73 -18.05 -7.27
N SER A 110 24.56 -16.73 -7.22
CA SER A 110 25.04 -15.83 -8.28
C SER A 110 26.55 -15.97 -8.52
N SER A 111 27.33 -16.32 -7.50
CA SER A 111 28.78 -16.51 -7.60
C SER A 111 29.51 -15.34 -8.27
N GLY A 112 29.02 -14.12 -8.06
CA GLY A 112 29.56 -12.89 -8.66
C GLY A 112 28.90 -12.44 -9.96
N ALA A 113 27.97 -13.23 -10.51
CA ALA A 113 27.20 -12.86 -11.69
C ALA A 113 26.15 -11.76 -11.37
N PRO A 114 25.77 -10.92 -12.34
CA PRO A 114 24.77 -9.87 -12.12
C PRO A 114 23.42 -10.42 -11.64
N VAL A 115 22.92 -9.87 -10.54
CA VAL A 115 21.62 -10.19 -9.95
C VAL A 115 20.63 -9.07 -10.27
N ARG A 116 19.44 -9.42 -10.75
CA ARG A 116 18.39 -8.46 -11.09
C ARG A 116 17.15 -8.73 -10.28
N ILE A 117 16.61 -7.69 -9.67
CA ILE A 117 15.32 -7.72 -8.97
C ILE A 117 14.35 -6.82 -9.70
N TRP A 118 13.11 -7.27 -9.89
CA TRP A 118 12.08 -6.50 -10.57
C TRP A 118 10.98 -6.07 -9.59
N SER A 119 10.71 -4.77 -9.47
CA SER A 119 9.47 -4.23 -8.89
C SER A 119 8.45 -3.97 -10.03
N ALA A 120 7.48 -4.86 -10.15
CA ALA A 120 6.43 -4.86 -11.16
C ALA A 120 5.17 -4.16 -10.64
N GLY A 121 4.80 -3.03 -11.24
CA GLY A 121 3.77 -2.12 -10.72
C GLY A 121 4.32 -1.22 -9.60
N CYS A 122 5.45 -0.57 -9.87
CA CYS A 122 6.21 0.16 -8.84
C CYS A 122 5.58 1.46 -8.35
N ALA A 123 4.46 1.90 -8.95
CA ALA A 123 3.80 3.17 -8.67
C ALA A 123 4.82 4.33 -8.66
N SER A 124 4.80 5.20 -7.65
CA SER A 124 5.73 6.34 -7.56
C SER A 124 7.13 6.00 -7.07
N GLY A 125 7.53 4.71 -7.06
CA GLY A 125 8.91 4.27 -6.86
C GLY A 125 9.29 3.93 -5.42
N GLU A 126 8.41 4.15 -4.44
CA GLU A 126 8.68 3.86 -3.03
C GLU A 126 9.07 2.39 -2.79
N GLU A 127 8.46 1.43 -3.51
CA GLU A 127 8.86 0.01 -3.43
C GLU A 127 10.26 -0.23 -4.01
N ALA A 128 10.54 0.30 -5.21
CA ALA A 128 11.83 0.10 -5.88
C ALA A 128 13.00 0.65 -5.05
N TYR A 129 12.80 1.81 -4.45
CA TYR A 129 13.79 2.41 -3.56
C TYR A 129 13.83 1.73 -2.18
N THR A 130 12.73 1.18 -1.68
CA THR A 130 12.74 0.28 -0.50
C THR A 130 13.61 -0.94 -0.75
N LEU A 131 13.49 -1.58 -1.92
CA LEU A 131 14.35 -2.70 -2.30
C LEU A 131 15.81 -2.28 -2.39
N SER A 132 16.10 -1.12 -2.97
CA SER A 132 17.48 -0.61 -3.06
C SER A 132 18.08 -0.29 -1.70
N MET A 133 17.31 0.29 -0.77
CA MET A 133 17.72 0.48 0.62
C MET A 133 18.03 -0.85 1.30
N LEU A 134 17.13 -1.83 1.18
CA LEU A 134 17.32 -3.16 1.73
C LEU A 134 18.60 -3.82 1.20
N LEU A 135 18.85 -3.74 -0.11
CA LEU A 135 20.09 -4.23 -0.71
C LEU A 135 21.31 -3.49 -0.17
N CYS A 136 21.21 -2.19 0.07
CA CYS A 136 22.29 -1.39 0.65
C CYS A 136 22.63 -1.78 2.09
N GLU A 137 21.62 -2.12 2.89
CA GLU A 137 21.79 -2.57 4.27
C GLU A 137 22.35 -4.00 4.36
N GLN A 138 22.01 -4.87 3.41
CA GLN A 138 22.34 -6.31 3.50
C GLN A 138 23.63 -6.71 2.75
N LEU A 139 24.09 -5.91 1.78
CA LEU A 139 25.18 -6.29 0.88
C LEU A 139 26.42 -5.42 1.04
N SER A 140 27.59 -6.05 0.95
CA SER A 140 28.87 -5.35 0.85
C SER A 140 28.95 -4.50 -0.42
N LYS A 141 29.84 -3.49 -0.45
CA LYS A 141 30.03 -2.62 -1.64
C LYS A 141 30.30 -3.40 -2.93
N THR A 142 31.07 -4.49 -2.87
CA THR A 142 31.39 -5.33 -4.03
C THR A 142 30.18 -6.10 -4.52
N GLN A 143 29.38 -6.67 -3.62
CA GLN A 143 28.13 -7.33 -3.96
C GLN A 143 27.11 -6.34 -4.55
N ARG A 144 26.98 -5.14 -3.98
CA ARG A 144 26.05 -4.10 -4.48
C ARG A 144 26.31 -3.71 -5.93
N ALA A 145 27.57 -3.69 -6.36
CA ALA A 145 27.92 -3.40 -7.76
C ALA A 145 27.40 -4.44 -8.76
N GLN A 146 27.01 -5.62 -8.30
CA GLN A 146 26.47 -6.72 -9.11
C GLN A 146 24.94 -6.77 -9.10
N VAL A 147 24.27 -5.97 -8.27
CA VAL A 147 22.82 -6.01 -8.13
C VAL A 147 22.18 -4.78 -8.75
N SER A 148 21.09 -4.97 -9.48
CA SER A 148 20.24 -3.87 -9.96
C SER A 148 18.76 -4.11 -9.69
N VAL A 149 18.04 -3.02 -9.47
CA VAL A 149 16.58 -3.02 -9.37
C VAL A 149 16.01 -2.44 -10.65
N LEU A 150 15.21 -3.24 -11.36
CA LEU A 150 14.38 -2.78 -12.45
C LEU A 150 12.98 -2.54 -11.89
N ALA A 151 12.40 -1.38 -12.19
CA ALA A 151 11.10 -0.98 -11.71
C ALA A 151 10.25 -0.57 -12.89
N SER A 152 9.01 -1.06 -12.93
CA SER A 152 8.13 -0.80 -14.05
C SER A 152 6.73 -0.46 -13.61
N ASP A 153 6.09 0.46 -14.33
CA ASP A 153 4.69 0.81 -14.15
C ASP A 153 4.11 1.20 -15.51
N ILE A 154 2.78 1.19 -15.62
CA ILE A 154 2.07 1.66 -16.81
C ILE A 154 1.75 3.15 -16.74
N ASN A 155 1.65 3.71 -15.53
CA ASN A 155 1.28 5.11 -15.33
C ASN A 155 2.49 6.05 -15.49
N PRO A 156 2.48 6.94 -16.50
CA PRO A 156 3.59 7.85 -16.77
C PRO A 156 3.79 8.92 -15.68
N ILE A 157 2.73 9.33 -14.98
CA ILE A 157 2.80 10.31 -13.88
C ILE A 157 3.56 9.70 -12.70
N PHE A 158 3.24 8.45 -12.36
CA PHE A 158 3.92 7.73 -11.29
C PHE A 158 5.40 7.54 -11.61
N LEU A 159 5.73 7.09 -12.83
CA LEU A 159 7.12 6.94 -13.27
C LEU A 159 7.88 8.27 -13.30
N LYS A 160 7.21 9.38 -13.63
CA LYS A 160 7.83 10.71 -13.56
C LYS A 160 8.22 11.06 -12.12
N LYS A 161 7.32 10.83 -11.15
CA LYS A 161 7.62 11.03 -9.72
C LYS A 161 8.73 10.09 -9.24
N ALA A 162 8.68 8.82 -9.63
CA ALA A 162 9.69 7.82 -9.29
C ALA A 162 11.08 8.21 -9.78
N ARG A 163 11.21 8.64 -11.04
CA ARG A 163 12.47 9.13 -11.61
C ARG A 163 12.94 10.44 -10.97
N ALA A 164 12.02 11.32 -10.57
CA ALA A 164 12.37 12.51 -9.82
C ALA A 164 12.94 12.13 -8.45
N GLY A 165 12.40 11.10 -7.80
CA GLY A 165 12.87 10.59 -6.52
C GLY A 165 12.69 11.61 -5.39
N ILE A 166 11.64 12.43 -5.47
CA ILE A 166 11.33 13.49 -4.50
C ILE A 166 10.01 13.13 -3.83
N TYR A 167 10.03 13.06 -2.50
CA TYR A 167 8.91 12.59 -1.67
C TYR A 167 8.63 13.54 -0.51
N SER A 168 7.39 13.52 -0.03
CA SER A 168 6.96 14.22 1.18
C SER A 168 6.94 13.28 2.39
N ASN A 169 6.70 13.83 3.58
CA ASN A 169 6.66 13.05 4.83
C ASN A 169 5.64 11.89 4.80
N TRP A 170 4.53 12.02 4.07
CA TRP A 170 3.54 10.95 3.92
C TRP A 170 4.11 9.64 3.36
N SER A 171 5.07 9.70 2.43
CA SER A 171 5.71 8.51 1.87
C SER A 171 6.55 7.76 2.92
N PHE A 172 6.97 8.41 4.02
CA PHE A 172 7.86 7.85 5.05
C PHE A 172 7.14 7.30 6.29
N ARG A 173 5.81 7.32 6.34
CA ARG A 173 5.00 6.94 7.51
C ARG A 173 5.28 5.57 8.14
N THR A 174 5.97 4.66 7.43
CA THR A 174 6.45 3.38 7.99
C THR A 174 7.95 3.15 7.81
N LEU A 175 8.68 4.11 7.25
CA LEU A 175 10.13 4.00 7.07
C LEU A 175 10.83 4.35 8.39
N PRO A 176 11.73 3.51 8.92
CA PRO A 176 12.54 3.87 10.08
C PRO A 176 13.35 5.15 9.86
N ASP A 177 13.35 6.05 10.84
CA ASP A 177 14.06 7.35 10.77
C ASP A 177 15.56 7.20 10.49
N SER A 178 16.18 6.15 11.02
CA SER A 178 17.60 5.85 10.77
C SER A 178 17.89 5.59 9.29
N LEU A 179 16.95 4.97 8.56
CA LEU A 179 17.04 4.77 7.12
C LEU A 179 16.69 6.05 6.37
N LYS A 180 15.67 6.80 6.81
CA LYS A 180 15.33 8.10 6.24
C LYS A 180 16.53 9.05 6.27
N ALA A 181 17.16 9.21 7.42
CA ALA A 181 18.32 10.09 7.62
C ALA A 181 19.55 9.67 6.79
N ARG A 182 19.69 8.37 6.48
CA ARG A 182 20.82 7.85 5.70
C ARG A 182 20.61 7.97 4.20
N TYR A 183 19.39 7.74 3.73
CA TYR A 183 19.10 7.54 2.31
C TYR A 183 18.27 8.67 1.68
N PHE A 184 17.91 9.71 2.43
CA PHE A 184 17.19 10.86 1.92
C PHE A 184 17.88 12.16 2.30
N ILE A 185 17.99 13.04 1.32
CA ILE A 185 18.57 14.36 1.44
C ILE A 185 17.41 15.35 1.53
N HIS A 186 17.33 16.09 2.63
CA HIS A 186 16.35 17.16 2.77
C HIS A 186 16.63 18.25 1.74
N ARG A 187 15.67 18.55 0.86
CA ARG A 187 15.73 19.73 0.00
C ARG A 187 15.19 20.90 0.81
N SER A 188 16.08 21.69 1.39
CA SER A 188 15.69 23.03 1.82
C SER A 188 15.21 23.82 0.60
N ASN A 189 14.21 24.69 0.77
CA ASN A 189 13.72 25.56 -0.30
C ASN A 189 14.85 26.50 -0.77
N GLU A 190 15.69 26.06 -1.72
CA GLU A 190 16.78 26.86 -2.31
C GLU A 190 16.26 28.10 -3.07
N ASN A 191 14.95 28.19 -3.34
CA ASN A 191 14.30 29.31 -4.01
C ASN A 191 13.70 30.39 -3.07
N ARG A 192 14.10 30.45 -1.80
CA ARG A 192 13.84 31.66 -0.96
C ARG A 192 15.05 32.60 -0.88
N SER A 193 15.84 32.67 -1.95
CA SER A 193 16.85 33.70 -2.12
C SER A 193 16.21 34.96 -2.70
N ASN A 194 16.13 35.99 -1.84
CA ASN A 194 15.89 37.41 -2.14
C ASN A 194 14.49 37.83 -2.63
N GLU A 195 13.51 37.84 -1.73
CA GLU A 195 12.58 38.96 -1.59
C GLU A 195 11.95 38.93 -0.19
N ASN A 196 12.15 40.01 0.58
CA ASN A 196 11.61 40.28 1.92
C ASN A 196 12.19 39.53 3.14
N ARG A 197 13.45 39.85 3.49
CA ARG A 197 13.96 39.76 4.87
C ARG A 197 13.45 40.93 5.73
N SER A 198 12.15 40.97 5.97
CA SER A 198 11.56 41.83 7.01
C SER A 198 10.13 41.37 7.31
N ASN A 199 10.02 40.26 8.06
CA ASN A 199 8.90 40.04 8.97
C ASN A 199 9.21 38.83 9.86
N GLU A 200 9.77 39.12 11.04
CA GLU A 200 9.74 38.24 12.22
C GLU A 200 8.29 38.18 12.72
N ASN A 201 7.46 37.40 12.04
CA ASN A 201 6.14 36.90 12.50
C ASN A 201 5.50 36.08 11.37
N ARG A 202 6.08 34.92 11.05
CA ARG A 202 5.39 33.87 10.29
C ARG A 202 5.38 32.58 11.11
N SER A 203 4.39 32.53 11.98
CA SER A 203 3.84 31.33 12.59
C SER A 203 3.50 30.27 11.53
N ASN A 204 4.06 29.08 11.72
CA ASN A 204 3.44 27.75 11.59
C ASN A 204 2.61 27.29 10.36
N GLU A 205 2.55 28.00 9.24
CA GLU A 205 1.64 27.61 8.12
C GLU A 205 2.27 26.93 6.89
N ASN A 206 3.57 26.60 6.85
CA ASN A 206 4.19 26.00 5.64
C ASN A 206 5.24 24.91 5.94
N ARG A 207 4.88 23.87 6.69
CA ARG A 207 5.71 22.64 6.82
C ARG A 207 5.23 21.46 5.97
N SER A 208 4.10 21.58 5.28
CA SER A 208 3.62 20.62 4.26
C SER A 208 4.51 20.54 3.01
N ASP A 209 5.45 21.49 2.84
CA ASP A 209 6.34 21.58 1.69
C ASP A 209 7.71 20.88 1.87
N GLU A 210 7.93 20.13 2.96
CA GLU A 210 9.19 19.41 3.15
C GLU A 210 9.38 18.32 2.10
N LYS A 211 10.36 18.54 1.22
CA LYS A 211 10.70 17.62 0.13
C LYS A 211 12.01 16.93 0.43
N TRP A 212 12.01 15.62 0.23
CA TRP A 212 13.14 14.74 0.48
C TRP A 212 13.53 14.06 -0.81
N GLU A 213 14.79 14.16 -1.19
CA GLU A 213 15.34 13.53 -2.40
C GLU A 213 16.06 12.23 -2.05
N VAL A 214 15.83 11.19 -2.84
CA VAL A 214 16.52 9.90 -2.73
C VAL A 214 18.01 10.04 -2.98
N ALA A 215 18.82 9.43 -2.11
CA ALA A 215 20.28 9.43 -2.22
C ALA A 215 20.79 8.90 -3.58
N PRO A 216 21.85 9.50 -4.15
CA PRO A 216 22.36 9.12 -5.48
C PRO A 216 22.69 7.63 -5.64
N GLU A 217 23.17 6.98 -4.59
CA GLU A 217 23.52 5.55 -4.62
C GLU A 217 22.31 4.62 -4.85
N LEU A 218 21.13 4.98 -4.33
CA LEU A 218 19.90 4.23 -4.58
C LEU A 218 19.37 4.49 -6.00
N ARG A 219 19.50 5.73 -6.47
CA ARG A 219 19.15 6.12 -7.84
C ARG A 219 20.00 5.37 -8.87
N ALA A 220 21.29 5.24 -8.64
CA ALA A 220 22.20 4.52 -9.54
C ALA A 220 21.88 3.01 -9.65
N MET A 221 21.30 2.42 -8.61
CA MET A 221 20.90 1.01 -8.59
C MET A 221 19.53 0.75 -9.23
N THR A 222 18.68 1.78 -9.34
CA THR A 222 17.27 1.64 -9.75
C THR A 222 17.00 2.17 -11.15
N HIS A 223 16.36 1.36 -11.99
CA HIS A 223 16.06 1.69 -13.38
C HIS A 223 14.55 1.62 -13.65
N PHE A 224 13.95 2.72 -14.12
CA PHE A 224 12.50 2.84 -14.32
C PHE A 224 12.08 2.75 -15.78
N SER A 225 11.17 1.83 -16.11
CA SER A 225 10.62 1.66 -17.46
C SER A 225 9.09 1.69 -17.47
N ALA A 226 8.52 2.20 -18.57
CA ALA A 226 7.09 2.02 -18.84
C ALA A 226 6.83 0.57 -19.26
N LEU A 227 5.80 -0.04 -18.69
CA LEU A 227 5.42 -1.42 -19.00
C LEU A 227 3.94 -1.68 -18.71
N ASN A 228 3.25 -2.27 -19.67
CA ASN A 228 1.95 -2.91 -19.44
C ASN A 228 2.16 -4.41 -19.18
N LEU A 229 1.83 -4.89 -17.98
CA LEU A 229 2.01 -6.30 -17.59
C LEU A 229 1.16 -7.29 -18.40
N VAL A 230 0.05 -6.84 -19.00
CA VAL A 230 -0.80 -7.70 -19.82
C VAL A 230 -0.41 -7.72 -21.30
N ALA A 231 0.52 -6.85 -21.73
CA ALA A 231 1.00 -6.79 -23.11
C ALA A 231 1.47 -8.17 -23.59
N ALA A 232 1.22 -8.48 -24.87
CA ALA A 232 1.49 -9.79 -25.44
C ALA A 232 2.95 -10.24 -25.20
N THR A 233 3.89 -9.34 -25.42
CA THR A 233 5.32 -9.50 -25.15
C THR A 233 5.79 -8.46 -24.13
N LEU A 234 6.76 -8.84 -23.32
CA LEU A 234 7.51 -7.87 -22.54
C LEU A 234 8.42 -7.09 -23.51
N PRO A 235 8.57 -5.76 -23.36
CA PRO A 235 9.53 -4.98 -24.12
C PRO A 235 10.94 -5.19 -23.56
N SER A 236 11.94 -4.96 -24.40
CA SER A 236 13.33 -4.86 -23.96
C SER A 236 13.48 -3.77 -22.87
N PRO A 237 14.26 -4.02 -21.80
CA PRO A 237 15.09 -5.21 -21.61
C PRO A 237 14.37 -6.38 -20.89
N PHE A 238 13.09 -6.27 -20.52
CA PHE A 238 12.41 -7.27 -19.67
C PHE A 238 12.24 -8.64 -20.33
N ASP A 239 12.14 -8.71 -21.66
CA ASP A 239 12.08 -9.97 -22.42
C ASP A 239 13.43 -10.70 -22.52
N ALA A 240 14.53 -9.95 -22.52
CA ALA A 240 15.89 -10.47 -22.65
C ALA A 240 16.57 -10.76 -21.31
N LEU A 241 15.99 -10.30 -20.20
CA LEU A 241 16.56 -10.42 -18.87
C LEU A 241 15.92 -11.54 -18.07
N GLN A 242 16.73 -12.16 -17.21
CA GLN A 242 16.26 -13.04 -16.15
C GLN A 242 16.42 -12.38 -14.78
N PHE A 243 15.43 -12.61 -13.92
CA PHE A 243 15.32 -12.01 -12.60
C PHE A 243 15.49 -13.06 -11.51
N ALA A 244 16.23 -12.70 -10.45
CA ALA A 244 16.34 -13.54 -9.26
C ALA A 244 15.12 -13.39 -8.36
N ALA A 245 14.47 -12.23 -8.38
CA ALA A 245 13.23 -12.00 -7.69
C ALA A 245 12.34 -10.99 -8.44
N ILE A 246 11.03 -11.19 -8.36
CA ILE A 246 10.00 -10.25 -8.80
C ILE A 246 9.14 -9.90 -7.59
N PHE A 247 8.98 -8.60 -7.33
CA PHE A 247 8.01 -8.03 -6.41
C PHE A 247 6.85 -7.50 -7.24
N CYS A 248 5.64 -7.97 -6.96
CA CYS A 248 4.40 -7.53 -7.60
C CYS A 248 3.32 -7.45 -6.52
N ARG A 249 3.43 -6.43 -5.66
CA ARG A 249 2.60 -6.30 -4.45
C ARG A 249 1.52 -5.24 -4.65
N ASN A 250 0.30 -5.60 -4.28
CA ASN A 250 -0.90 -4.78 -4.39
C ASN A 250 -1.21 -4.34 -5.84
N VAL A 251 -0.92 -5.20 -6.82
CA VAL A 251 -1.08 -4.97 -8.26
C VAL A 251 -2.06 -5.98 -8.86
N LEU A 252 -1.89 -7.27 -8.55
CA LEU A 252 -2.74 -8.36 -9.06
C LEU A 252 -4.21 -8.21 -8.65
N ILE A 253 -4.49 -7.46 -7.58
CA ILE A 253 -5.85 -7.15 -7.12
C ILE A 253 -6.71 -6.39 -8.14
N TYR A 254 -6.09 -5.78 -9.16
CA TYR A 254 -6.79 -5.03 -10.21
C TYR A 254 -7.10 -5.86 -11.46
N PHE A 255 -6.69 -7.13 -11.50
CA PHE A 255 -6.80 -7.98 -12.69
C PHE A 255 -7.79 -9.12 -12.46
N ASP A 256 -8.45 -9.56 -13.53
CA ASP A 256 -9.23 -10.80 -13.52
C ASP A 256 -8.32 -12.05 -13.51
N ASP A 257 -8.88 -13.22 -13.20
CA ASP A 257 -8.12 -14.47 -13.10
C ASP A 257 -7.44 -14.89 -14.42
N THR A 258 -8.01 -14.53 -15.57
CA THR A 258 -7.43 -14.82 -16.89
C THR A 258 -6.16 -14.00 -17.09
N GLN A 259 -6.20 -12.71 -16.77
CA GLN A 259 -5.05 -11.82 -16.88
C GLN A 259 -4.00 -12.13 -15.82
N ILE A 260 -4.40 -12.44 -14.58
CA ILE A 260 -3.47 -12.89 -13.54
C ILE A 260 -2.71 -14.13 -14.00
N SER A 261 -3.39 -15.14 -14.55
CA SER A 261 -2.75 -16.37 -15.04
C SER A 261 -1.70 -16.06 -16.12
N ARG A 262 -1.99 -15.15 -17.05
CA ARG A 262 -1.04 -14.70 -18.08
C ARG A 262 0.15 -13.95 -17.49
N ILE A 263 -0.09 -13.06 -16.54
CA ILE A 263 0.96 -12.31 -15.84
C ILE A 263 1.88 -13.28 -15.09
N LEU A 264 1.32 -14.25 -14.36
CA LEU A 264 2.09 -15.24 -13.61
C LEU A 264 2.93 -16.13 -14.53
N ALA A 265 2.39 -16.55 -15.69
CA ALA A 265 3.16 -17.31 -16.68
C ALA A 265 4.34 -16.49 -17.24
N ARG A 266 4.16 -15.17 -17.44
CA ARG A 266 5.27 -14.28 -17.83
C ARG A 266 6.30 -14.11 -16.72
N PHE A 267 5.86 -13.94 -15.47
CA PHE A 267 6.77 -13.88 -14.33
C PHE A 267 7.56 -15.19 -14.17
N GLU A 268 6.91 -16.34 -14.35
CA GLU A 268 7.60 -17.62 -14.37
C GLU A 268 8.70 -17.64 -15.44
N ASN A 269 8.40 -17.23 -16.67
CA ASN A 269 9.40 -17.18 -17.76
C ASN A 269 10.54 -16.19 -17.49
N ALA A 270 10.24 -15.05 -16.89
CA ALA A 270 11.21 -14.00 -16.56
C ALA A 270 12.08 -14.35 -15.34
N LEU A 271 11.61 -15.24 -14.45
CA LEU A 271 12.37 -15.68 -13.28
C LEU A 271 13.41 -16.74 -13.66
N LEU A 272 14.58 -16.63 -13.03
CA LEU A 272 15.56 -17.71 -12.94
C LEU A 272 14.88 -18.99 -12.42
N PRO A 273 15.41 -20.20 -12.72
CA PRO A 273 14.80 -21.47 -12.29
C PRO A 273 14.47 -21.55 -10.79
N ASP A 274 15.22 -20.85 -9.94
CA ASP A 274 15.03 -20.78 -8.50
C ASP A 274 14.55 -19.42 -8.00
N GLY A 275 14.07 -18.59 -8.92
CA GLY A 275 13.67 -17.22 -8.68
C GLY A 275 12.43 -17.13 -7.79
N TRP A 276 12.31 -16.00 -7.12
CA TRP A 276 11.28 -15.75 -6.14
C TRP A 276 10.24 -14.74 -6.64
N LEU A 277 8.97 -14.99 -6.33
CA LEU A 277 7.87 -14.05 -6.50
C LEU A 277 7.38 -13.61 -5.12
N VAL A 278 7.31 -12.29 -4.93
CA VAL A 278 6.77 -11.66 -3.72
C VAL A 278 5.53 -10.87 -4.10
N VAL A 279 4.40 -11.21 -3.49
CA VAL A 279 3.10 -10.52 -3.69
C VAL A 279 2.58 -10.00 -2.36
N GLY A 280 1.59 -9.11 -2.40
CA GLY A 280 0.95 -8.59 -1.22
C GLY A 280 0.06 -9.66 -0.53
N PRO A 281 -0.23 -9.51 0.77
CA PRO A 281 -1.00 -10.49 1.54
C PRO A 281 -2.34 -10.89 0.91
N SER A 282 -3.07 -9.91 0.34
CA SER A 282 -4.38 -10.14 -0.29
C SER A 282 -4.31 -10.91 -1.62
N GLU A 283 -3.12 -11.06 -2.20
CA GLU A 283 -2.90 -11.65 -3.53
C GLU A 283 -2.39 -13.09 -3.46
N THR A 284 -2.00 -13.54 -2.27
CA THR A 284 -1.44 -14.89 -2.02
C THR A 284 -2.30 -16.01 -2.63
N ALA A 285 -3.63 -15.89 -2.52
CA ALA A 285 -4.55 -16.90 -3.06
C ALA A 285 -4.62 -16.90 -4.60
N ARG A 286 -4.23 -15.81 -5.26
CA ARG A 286 -4.24 -15.70 -6.73
C ARG A 286 -2.99 -16.31 -7.35
N VAL A 287 -1.91 -16.46 -6.60
CA VAL A 287 -0.64 -17.03 -7.10
C VAL A 287 -0.78 -18.53 -7.44
N SER A 288 -1.76 -19.24 -6.86
CA SER A 288 -2.04 -20.63 -7.22
C SER A 288 -2.53 -20.83 -8.65
N LEU A 289 -2.81 -19.73 -9.38
CA LEU A 289 -3.09 -19.76 -10.82
C LEU A 289 -1.83 -19.95 -11.67
N GLY A 290 -0.64 -19.86 -11.08
CA GLY A 290 0.65 -20.09 -11.75
C GLY A 290 1.43 -21.27 -11.15
N ASN A 291 2.59 -21.57 -11.73
CA ASN A 291 3.45 -22.66 -11.31
C ASN A 291 4.47 -22.24 -10.23
N PHE A 292 3.95 -21.92 -9.05
CA PHE A 292 4.74 -21.44 -7.92
C PHE A 292 4.53 -22.28 -6.66
N THR A 293 5.62 -22.62 -5.98
CA THR A 293 5.58 -23.27 -4.69
C THR A 293 5.48 -22.22 -3.59
N ARG A 294 4.47 -22.35 -2.73
CA ARG A 294 4.26 -21.47 -1.58
C ARG A 294 5.28 -21.78 -0.47
N THR A 295 5.94 -20.76 0.05
CA THR A 295 6.83 -20.85 1.22
C THR A 295 6.38 -19.89 2.31
N SER A 296 6.13 -20.43 3.50
CA SER A 296 5.67 -19.66 4.66
C SER A 296 6.85 -19.23 5.52
N PHE A 297 6.85 -17.95 5.90
CA PHE A 297 7.77 -17.34 6.86
C PHE A 297 6.95 -16.73 8.02
N PRO A 298 7.55 -16.46 9.18
CA PRO A 298 6.86 -15.77 10.27
C PRO A 298 6.26 -14.43 9.79
N GLY A 299 4.94 -14.36 9.69
CA GLY A 299 4.21 -13.16 9.26
C GLY A 299 4.24 -12.86 7.74
N ALA A 300 4.78 -13.74 6.90
CA ALA A 300 4.83 -13.54 5.45
C ALA A 300 4.67 -14.84 4.65
N THR A 301 4.14 -14.75 3.44
CA THR A 301 4.12 -15.85 2.47
C THR A 301 4.77 -15.38 1.19
N LEU A 302 5.82 -16.07 0.75
CA LEU A 302 6.52 -15.79 -0.50
C LEU A 302 6.47 -17.04 -1.39
N PHE A 303 6.81 -16.89 -2.66
CA PHE A 303 6.64 -17.95 -3.65
C PHE A 303 7.94 -18.19 -4.40
N GLN A 304 8.28 -19.45 -4.61
CA GLN A 304 9.41 -19.82 -5.44
C GLN A 304 8.92 -20.47 -6.72
N LYS A 305 9.57 -20.17 -7.85
CA LYS A 305 9.30 -20.84 -9.12
C LYS A 305 9.44 -22.36 -8.94
N SER A 306 8.41 -23.11 -9.29
CA SER A 306 8.40 -24.57 -9.14
C SER A 306 9.32 -25.21 -10.17
N ARG A 307 10.14 -26.18 -9.74
CA ARG A 307 11.03 -26.94 -10.63
C ARG A 307 10.34 -28.08 -11.41
N PHE A 308 9.01 -28.20 -11.38
CA PHE A 308 8.34 -29.42 -11.82
C PHE A 308 8.22 -29.54 -13.35
N ARG A 309 8.83 -30.62 -13.89
CA ARG A 309 8.62 -31.19 -15.23
C ARG A 309 7.22 -31.85 -15.29
N PRO A 310 6.45 -31.70 -16.37
CA PRO A 310 5.18 -32.41 -16.52
C PRO A 310 5.45 -33.89 -16.81
N ASP A 311 5.57 -34.72 -15.77
CA ASP A 311 5.49 -36.18 -15.90
C ASP A 311 5.01 -36.81 -14.58
N GLN A 312 3.73 -36.61 -14.27
CA GLN A 312 2.93 -37.50 -13.43
C GLN A 312 1.52 -37.60 -14.03
N ALA A 313 1.48 -38.11 -15.25
CA ALA A 313 0.28 -38.69 -15.86
C ALA A 313 0.61 -40.08 -16.40
N ALA A 314 1.17 -40.95 -15.55
CA ALA A 314 1.26 -42.38 -15.82
C ALA A 314 1.46 -43.15 -14.50
N GLY A 315 0.50 -44.02 -14.16
CA GLY A 315 0.76 -45.18 -13.29
C GLY A 315 0.23 -45.11 -11.87
N ALA A 316 -1.08 -45.16 -11.70
CA ALA A 316 -1.69 -45.91 -10.60
C ALA A 316 -3.05 -46.46 -11.04
N ASN A 317 -3.02 -47.54 -11.82
CA ASN A 317 -4.15 -48.46 -11.94
C ASN A 317 -4.44 -49.08 -10.57
N ILE A 318 -5.60 -48.80 -9.98
CA ILE A 318 -6.29 -49.76 -9.10
C ILE A 318 -7.77 -49.79 -9.50
N SER A 319 -8.06 -50.77 -10.36
CA SER A 319 -9.25 -51.65 -10.39
C SER A 319 -10.56 -51.14 -9.80
N ALA A 320 -11.52 -50.88 -10.69
CA ALA A 320 -12.94 -50.95 -10.41
C ALA A 320 -13.37 -52.42 -10.24
N SER A 321 -13.67 -52.84 -9.00
CA SER A 321 -14.61 -53.92 -8.70
C SER A 321 -14.77 -54.03 -7.18
N GLU A 322 -15.84 -53.46 -6.63
CA GLU A 322 -16.69 -54.16 -5.67
C GLU A 322 -18.03 -53.44 -5.53
N VAL A 323 -19.05 -54.11 -6.06
CA VAL A 323 -20.45 -53.72 -6.08
C VAL A 323 -21.09 -54.12 -4.75
N ALA A 324 -21.85 -53.17 -4.20
CA ALA A 324 -23.02 -53.32 -3.35
C ALA A 324 -22.90 -54.04 -1.99
N ARG A 325 -23.18 -53.26 -0.94
CA ARG A 325 -24.36 -53.52 -0.09
C ARG A 325 -24.80 -52.22 0.57
N GLY A 326 -26.02 -51.80 0.24
CA GLY A 326 -26.61 -50.54 0.71
C GLY A 326 -27.10 -50.61 2.14
N VAL A 327 -27.27 -49.43 2.75
CA VAL A 327 -28.40 -49.01 3.59
C VAL A 327 -28.31 -47.48 3.70
N ALA A 328 -29.34 -46.76 3.26
CA ALA A 328 -29.67 -45.42 3.75
C ALA A 328 -30.66 -45.60 4.92
N PRO A 329 -30.65 -44.78 5.99
CA PRO A 329 -31.33 -43.48 5.89
C PRO A 329 -30.85 -42.33 6.82
N LYS A 330 -31.32 -41.13 6.47
CA LYS A 330 -31.74 -39.95 7.29
C LYS A 330 -30.72 -39.07 8.05
N ALA A 331 -30.70 -37.82 7.57
CA ALA A 331 -30.57 -36.52 8.24
C ALA A 331 -30.31 -36.47 9.77
N THR A 332 -29.25 -35.74 10.16
CA THR A 332 -29.26 -34.51 11.01
C THR A 332 -27.82 -34.17 11.41
N ALA A 333 -27.23 -33.12 10.84
CA ALA A 333 -25.92 -32.63 11.27
C ALA A 333 -26.11 -31.46 12.25
N LYS A 334 -25.94 -31.76 13.54
CA LYS A 334 -25.74 -30.78 14.60
C LYS A 334 -24.33 -30.21 14.49
N THR A 335 -24.26 -28.89 14.63
CA THR A 335 -23.06 -28.07 14.82
C THR A 335 -22.18 -28.62 15.95
N ALA A 336 -20.91 -28.90 15.65
CA ALA A 336 -19.89 -29.20 16.64
C ALA A 336 -18.96 -27.98 16.81
N GLN A 337 -18.99 -27.43 18.01
CA GLN A 337 -18.08 -26.40 18.53
C GLN A 337 -16.68 -26.99 18.72
N PHE A 338 -15.64 -26.23 18.39
CA PHE A 338 -14.29 -26.48 18.87
C PHE A 338 -13.93 -25.41 19.91
N SER A 339 -13.75 -25.86 21.15
CA SER A 339 -13.29 -25.06 22.28
C SER A 339 -11.77 -24.85 22.21
N LEU A 340 -11.32 -23.60 22.37
CA LEU A 340 -9.91 -23.29 22.65
C LEU A 340 -9.60 -23.66 24.11
N ALA A 341 -8.69 -24.61 24.30
CA ALA A 341 -8.05 -24.84 25.58
C ALA A 341 -7.01 -23.76 25.86
N VAL A 342 -7.20 -23.08 26.99
CA VAL A 342 -6.25 -22.14 27.60
C VAL A 342 -5.09 -22.95 28.20
N ALA A 343 -3.87 -22.65 27.78
CA ALA A 343 -2.67 -23.05 28.50
C ALA A 343 -2.04 -21.79 29.12
N GLN A 344 -2.06 -21.72 30.44
CA GLN A 344 -1.39 -20.71 31.25
C GLN A 344 -0.05 -21.24 31.79
N SER A 345 0.94 -20.35 31.77
CA SER A 345 2.06 -20.19 32.73
C SER A 345 3.28 -21.11 32.64
N ALA A 346 4.46 -20.48 32.48
CA ALA A 346 5.60 -20.69 33.37
C ALA A 346 6.61 -19.52 33.29
N SER A 347 7.07 -19.11 34.47
CA SER A 347 8.01 -18.04 34.82
C SER A 347 9.49 -18.39 34.60
N ALA A 348 10.33 -17.36 34.39
CA ALA A 348 11.77 -17.37 34.72
C ALA A 348 12.19 -15.91 35.07
N GLN A 349 12.30 -15.57 36.35
CA GLN A 349 13.49 -15.61 37.22
C GLN A 349 14.46 -14.43 37.08
N ARG A 350 14.52 -13.67 38.18
CA ARG A 350 15.47 -12.60 38.52
C ARG A 350 16.90 -13.12 38.54
N ALA A 351 17.85 -12.30 38.10
CA ALA A 351 19.22 -12.30 38.60
C ALA A 351 19.58 -10.87 39.04
N THR A 352 19.95 -10.77 40.31
CA THR A 352 20.45 -9.61 41.03
C THR A 352 21.95 -9.42 40.80
N VAL A 353 22.41 -8.19 40.60
CA VAL A 353 23.73 -7.74 41.10
C VAL A 353 23.58 -6.31 41.60
N SER A 354 23.88 -6.14 42.89
CA SER A 354 24.03 -4.88 43.61
C SER A 354 25.52 -4.64 43.82
N ILE A 355 26.01 -3.44 43.48
CA ILE A 355 27.13 -2.81 44.18
C ILE A 355 26.80 -1.33 44.36
N ALA A 356 26.74 -0.93 45.63
CA ALA A 356 26.48 0.42 46.11
C ALA A 356 27.79 1.18 46.39
N THR A 357 27.61 2.45 46.78
CA THR A 357 28.55 3.45 47.35
C THR A 357 29.16 4.39 46.28
N SER A 358 29.11 5.72 46.38
CA SER A 358 28.73 6.65 47.46
C SER A 358 28.49 8.07 46.90
N PHE A 359 27.59 8.83 47.53
CA PHE A 359 27.45 10.31 47.48
C PHE A 359 27.86 10.85 48.87
N PRO A 360 28.42 12.08 49.03
CA PRO A 360 27.60 13.32 49.23
C PRO A 360 28.32 14.59 48.72
N ALA A 361 27.82 15.84 48.69
CA ALA A 361 26.57 16.58 48.90
C ALA A 361 26.77 17.92 48.15
N ILE A 362 25.75 18.61 47.64
CA ILE A 362 25.07 19.74 48.31
C ILE A 362 23.78 20.01 47.55
N SER A 363 22.67 20.05 48.30
CA SER A 363 21.40 20.61 47.87
C SER A 363 21.37 22.08 48.26
N LEU A 364 21.06 22.98 47.32
CA LEU A 364 20.36 24.22 47.62
C LEU A 364 19.52 24.65 46.40
N MET A 365 18.24 24.26 46.45
CA MET A 365 17.07 25.06 46.07
C MET A 365 17.18 25.94 44.82
N ALA A 366 16.98 25.34 43.65
CA ALA A 366 16.14 25.94 42.62
C ALA A 366 14.89 25.05 42.54
N GLY A 367 13.70 25.64 42.75
CA GLY A 367 12.43 24.92 42.60
C GLY A 367 12.36 24.23 41.24
N PRO A 368 11.50 23.20 41.06
CA PRO A 368 11.40 22.52 39.78
C PRO A 368 11.08 23.58 38.73
N ALA A 369 12.07 23.90 37.90
CA ALA A 369 11.87 24.68 36.71
C ALA A 369 10.73 23.96 35.99
N LEU A 370 9.61 24.67 35.85
CA LEU A 370 8.42 24.20 35.17
C LEU A 370 8.92 23.73 33.79
N LEU A 371 9.12 22.42 33.62
CA LEU A 371 9.45 21.87 32.31
C LEU A 371 8.31 22.35 31.41
N PRO A 372 8.61 23.08 30.32
CA PRO A 372 7.56 23.65 29.49
C PRO A 372 6.57 22.54 29.14
N ALA A 373 5.28 22.87 29.18
CA ALA A 373 4.25 21.93 28.77
C ALA A 373 4.64 21.32 27.42
N PRO A 374 4.55 19.99 27.25
CA PRO A 374 4.97 19.34 26.02
C PRO A 374 4.18 19.95 24.88
N THR A 375 4.86 20.54 23.90
CA THR A 375 4.17 21.12 22.75
C THR A 375 3.57 19.99 21.90
N LEU A 376 2.48 20.28 21.17
CA LEU A 376 1.91 19.32 20.21
C LEU A 376 2.97 18.75 19.26
N GLU A 377 3.93 19.58 18.87
CA GLU A 377 5.07 19.20 18.03
C GLU A 377 6.00 18.19 18.73
N ALA A 378 6.31 18.38 20.01
CA ALA A 378 7.12 17.43 20.78
C ALA A 378 6.42 16.07 20.96
N VAL A 379 5.09 16.09 21.12
CA VAL A 379 4.29 14.86 21.23
C VAL A 379 4.24 14.10 19.91
N ARG A 380 4.03 14.80 18.79
CA ARG A 380 4.09 14.20 17.46
C ARG A 380 5.48 13.63 17.17
N HIS A 381 6.53 14.40 17.44
CA HIS A 381 7.91 13.92 17.29
C HIS A 381 8.21 12.68 18.15
N ALA A 382 7.69 12.61 19.38
CA ALA A 382 7.85 11.42 20.22
C ALA A 382 7.09 10.21 19.66
N ALA A 383 5.89 10.42 19.10
CA ALA A 383 5.11 9.38 18.44
C ALA A 383 5.81 8.87 17.18
N ASP A 384 6.31 9.79 16.35
CA ASP A 384 7.04 9.52 15.11
C ASP A 384 8.35 8.78 15.40
N ALA A 385 9.06 9.14 16.47
CA ALA A 385 10.28 8.48 16.94
C ALA A 385 10.03 7.10 17.60
N GLY A 386 8.79 6.61 17.64
CA GLY A 386 8.42 5.33 18.27
C GLY A 386 8.48 5.33 19.80
N ALA A 387 8.69 6.47 20.44
CA ALA A 387 8.68 6.64 21.89
C ALA A 387 7.23 6.74 22.41
N LEU A 388 6.44 5.68 22.17
CA LEU A 388 4.99 5.68 22.35
C LEU A 388 4.54 5.91 23.81
N ASP A 389 5.38 5.57 24.81
CA ASP A 389 5.12 5.90 26.21
C ASP A 389 5.24 7.40 26.48
N ALA A 390 6.33 8.02 26.04
CA ALA A 390 6.55 9.46 26.18
C ALA A 390 5.53 10.27 25.36
N ALA A 391 5.18 9.79 24.16
CA ALA A 391 4.14 10.40 23.33
C ALA A 391 2.76 10.33 24.00
N LEU A 392 2.43 9.19 24.63
CA LEU A 392 1.16 9.05 25.33
C LEU A 392 1.11 9.96 26.57
N GLU A 393 2.20 10.07 27.35
CA GLU A 393 2.26 11.00 28.48
C GLU A 393 2.11 12.45 28.01
N GLY A 394 2.77 12.81 26.91
CA GLY A 394 2.70 14.13 26.31
C GLY A 394 1.30 14.50 25.82
N VAL A 395 0.62 13.60 25.11
CA VAL A 395 -0.74 13.86 24.60
C VAL A 395 -1.77 13.94 25.74
N GLU A 396 -1.60 13.15 26.82
CA GLU A 396 -2.48 13.23 28.00
C GLU A 396 -2.29 14.56 28.74
N LYS A 397 -1.05 15.09 28.79
CA LYS A 397 -0.79 16.43 29.36
C LYS A 397 -1.42 17.53 28.51
N LEU A 398 -1.30 17.48 27.18
CA LEU A 398 -2.01 18.40 26.28
C LEU A 398 -3.53 18.33 26.43
N LEU A 399 -4.09 17.12 26.53
CA LEU A 399 -5.52 16.92 26.76
C LEU A 399 -5.98 17.38 28.15
N SER A 400 -5.08 17.48 29.13
CA SER A 400 -5.42 18.05 30.44
C SER A 400 -5.66 19.57 30.36
N GLU A 401 -5.02 20.23 29.39
CA GLU A 401 -5.14 21.66 29.10
C GLU A 401 -6.30 21.95 28.14
N ASP A 402 -6.48 21.12 27.10
CA ASP A 402 -7.62 21.18 26.18
C ASP A 402 -8.28 19.81 25.98
N LYS A 403 -9.33 19.55 26.77
CA LYS A 403 -10.10 18.30 26.73
C LYS A 403 -11.01 18.19 25.50
N LEU A 404 -11.25 19.29 24.78
CA LEU A 404 -12.24 19.38 23.70
C LEU A 404 -11.60 19.40 22.30
N ALA A 405 -10.27 19.43 22.21
CA ALA A 405 -9.56 19.31 20.94
C ALA A 405 -9.70 17.91 20.32
N ALA A 406 -10.58 17.77 19.31
CA ALA A 406 -10.74 16.53 18.56
C ALA A 406 -9.42 15.99 17.95
N PRO A 407 -8.51 16.83 17.39
CA PRO A 407 -7.23 16.35 16.87
C PRO A 407 -6.32 15.70 17.91
N LEU A 408 -6.34 16.18 19.17
CA LEU A 408 -5.56 15.57 20.26
C LEU A 408 -6.09 14.18 20.63
N HIS A 409 -7.42 14.00 20.60
CA HIS A 409 -8.02 12.67 20.81
C HIS A 409 -7.70 11.72 19.65
N PHE A 410 -7.64 12.23 18.41
CA PHE A 410 -7.19 11.45 17.25
C PHE A 410 -5.71 11.04 17.37
N LEU A 411 -4.82 11.98 17.71
CA LEU A 411 -3.39 11.68 17.95
C LEU A 411 -3.19 10.67 19.09
N ARG A 412 -3.95 10.80 20.17
CA ARG A 412 -3.96 9.81 21.26
C ARG A 412 -4.37 8.43 20.76
N ALA A 413 -5.36 8.34 19.87
CA ALA A 413 -5.80 7.08 19.31
C ALA A 413 -4.72 6.41 18.44
N THR A 414 -4.01 7.17 17.60
CA THR A 414 -2.94 6.61 16.76
C THR A 414 -1.77 6.10 17.60
N ILE A 415 -1.39 6.83 18.65
CA ILE A 415 -0.37 6.39 19.63
C ILE A 415 -0.79 5.10 20.34
N LEU A 416 -2.03 5.05 20.86
CA LEU A 416 -2.56 3.86 21.55
C LEU A 416 -2.66 2.65 20.62
N HIS A 417 -3.04 2.85 19.37
CA HIS A 417 -3.07 1.79 18.37
C HIS A 417 -1.66 1.25 18.07
N GLY A 418 -0.66 2.14 17.94
CA GLY A 418 0.75 1.74 17.78
C GLY A 418 1.29 0.90 18.95
N ARG A 419 0.72 1.06 20.16
CA ARG A 419 1.02 0.23 21.35
C ARG A 419 0.26 -1.09 21.38
N GLY A 420 -0.64 -1.35 20.43
CA GLY A 420 -1.56 -2.49 20.43
C GLY A 420 -2.75 -2.35 21.36
N GLU A 421 -2.98 -1.17 21.96
CA GLU A 421 -4.08 -0.91 22.91
C GLU A 421 -5.38 -0.51 22.20
N ASN A 422 -5.85 -1.39 21.31
CA ASN A 422 -6.93 -1.11 20.35
C ASN A 422 -8.25 -0.67 20.99
N GLU A 423 -8.63 -1.20 22.16
CA GLU A 423 -9.85 -0.77 22.84
C GLU A 423 -9.77 0.69 23.32
N ARG A 424 -8.60 1.11 23.83
CA ARG A 424 -8.39 2.50 24.26
C ARG A 424 -8.31 3.43 23.05
N ALA A 425 -7.70 2.97 21.95
CA ALA A 425 -7.67 3.70 20.70
C ALA A 425 -9.08 3.95 20.16
N LEU A 426 -9.96 2.94 20.14
CA LEU A 426 -11.36 3.08 19.72
C LEU A 426 -12.13 4.07 20.61
N ARG A 427 -11.93 4.05 21.93
CA ARG A 427 -12.54 5.05 22.84
C ARG A 427 -12.07 6.48 22.55
N ALA A 428 -10.78 6.66 22.24
CA ALA A 428 -10.23 7.95 21.86
C ALA A 428 -10.80 8.43 20.51
N LEU A 429 -10.96 7.55 19.52
CA LEU A 429 -11.60 7.88 18.24
C LEU A 429 -13.08 8.25 18.41
N GLN A 430 -13.83 7.51 19.23
CA GLN A 430 -15.21 7.85 19.58
C GLN A 430 -15.30 9.25 20.19
N ARG A 431 -14.33 9.63 21.04
CA ARG A 431 -14.27 10.96 21.61
C ARG A 431 -13.94 12.03 20.55
N ALA A 432 -13.02 11.76 19.64
CA ALA A 432 -12.72 12.65 18.51
C ALA A 432 -13.97 12.89 17.65
N THR A 433 -14.69 11.83 17.27
CA THR A 433 -15.92 11.95 16.45
C THR A 433 -17.10 12.58 17.19
N PHE A 434 -17.10 12.53 18.54
CA PHE A 434 -18.11 13.21 19.35
C PHE A 434 -17.87 14.73 19.40
N LEU A 435 -16.60 15.13 19.45
CA LEU A 435 -16.18 16.53 19.49
C LEU A 435 -16.25 17.19 18.11
N ASP A 436 -15.93 16.43 17.06
CA ASP A 436 -16.07 16.84 15.67
C ASP A 436 -16.73 15.71 14.85
N GLY A 437 -18.00 15.91 14.52
CA GLY A 437 -18.81 14.95 13.77
C GLY A 437 -18.42 14.83 12.29
N ASP A 438 -17.64 15.77 11.76
CA ASP A 438 -17.15 15.75 10.37
C ASP A 438 -15.68 15.28 10.29
N PHE A 439 -15.09 14.79 11.40
CA PHE A 439 -13.70 14.29 11.46
C PHE A 439 -13.51 12.98 10.69
N VAL A 440 -13.32 13.10 9.37
CA VAL A 440 -13.25 11.98 8.43
C VAL A 440 -12.22 10.92 8.81
N LEU A 441 -11.00 11.32 9.17
CA LEU A 441 -9.93 10.38 9.51
C LEU A 441 -10.25 9.56 10.76
N ALA A 442 -10.93 10.15 11.75
CA ALA A 442 -11.30 9.43 12.95
C ALA A 442 -12.25 8.27 12.63
N TYR A 443 -13.20 8.47 11.72
CA TYR A 443 -14.08 7.41 11.22
C TYR A 443 -13.34 6.36 10.38
N PHE A 444 -12.41 6.77 9.52
CA PHE A 444 -11.60 5.84 8.73
C PHE A 444 -10.72 4.94 9.61
N PHE A 445 -9.99 5.52 10.56
CA PHE A 445 -9.16 4.76 11.51
C PHE A 445 -10.00 3.88 12.42
N MET A 446 -11.16 4.35 12.89
CA MET A 446 -12.08 3.55 13.70
C MET A 446 -12.57 2.32 12.91
N GLY A 447 -12.85 2.51 11.62
CA GLY A 447 -13.17 1.45 10.68
C GLY A 447 -12.08 0.37 10.56
N ASN A 448 -10.83 0.80 10.39
CA ASN A 448 -9.69 -0.11 10.23
C ASN A 448 -9.36 -0.87 11.52
N ILE A 449 -9.32 -0.20 12.67
CA ILE A 449 -9.05 -0.84 13.97
C ILE A 449 -10.18 -1.82 14.33
N ALA A 450 -11.45 -1.46 14.06
CA ALA A 450 -12.57 -2.36 14.29
C ALA A 450 -12.50 -3.61 13.40
N ARG A 451 -12.01 -3.49 12.16
CA ARG A 451 -11.78 -4.64 11.27
C ARG A 451 -10.70 -5.57 11.82
N GLU A 452 -9.60 -5.02 12.31
CA GLU A 452 -8.50 -5.81 12.90
C GLU A 452 -8.92 -6.53 14.18
N THR A 453 -9.81 -5.94 14.97
CA THR A 453 -10.34 -6.54 16.20
C THR A 453 -11.57 -7.42 15.97
N GLY A 454 -12.00 -7.62 14.72
CA GLY A 454 -13.13 -8.50 14.35
C GLY A 454 -14.53 -7.91 14.61
N ASN A 455 -14.63 -6.62 14.90
CA ASN A 455 -15.91 -5.92 15.08
C ASN A 455 -16.44 -5.40 13.74
N SER A 456 -16.97 -6.30 12.91
CA SER A 456 -17.42 -6.01 11.54
C SER A 456 -18.51 -4.94 11.48
N GLU A 457 -19.41 -4.88 12.46
CA GLU A 457 -20.51 -3.90 12.44
C GLU A 457 -20.01 -2.47 12.71
N LEU A 458 -19.17 -2.29 13.72
CA LEU A 458 -18.53 -0.98 13.97
C LEU A 458 -17.64 -0.58 12.79
N ALA A 459 -16.93 -1.54 12.22
CA ALA A 459 -16.04 -1.31 11.10
C ALA A 459 -16.82 -0.80 9.87
N ARG A 460 -17.92 -1.47 9.50
CA ARG A 460 -18.80 -1.08 8.39
C ARG A 460 -19.40 0.30 8.61
N ARG A 461 -20.04 0.52 9.76
CA ARG A 461 -20.70 1.79 10.09
C ARG A 461 -19.73 2.98 10.05
N SER A 462 -18.52 2.81 10.58
CA SER A 462 -17.51 3.87 10.63
C SER A 462 -17.02 4.22 9.22
N LEU A 463 -16.73 3.22 8.39
CA LEU A 463 -16.30 3.44 7.01
C LEU A 463 -17.41 4.03 6.13
N GLU A 464 -18.67 3.62 6.30
CA GLU A 464 -19.81 4.25 5.61
C GLU A 464 -19.99 5.71 6.00
N THR A 465 -19.73 6.05 7.26
CA THR A 465 -19.77 7.44 7.73
C THR A 465 -18.64 8.24 7.11
N ALA A 466 -17.40 7.73 7.12
CA ALA A 466 -16.26 8.35 6.44
C ALA A 466 -16.55 8.60 4.95
N ARG A 467 -17.13 7.62 4.25
CA ARG A 467 -17.55 7.75 2.85
C ARG A 467 -18.56 8.88 2.65
N THR A 468 -19.53 8.98 3.56
CA THR A 468 -20.59 10.00 3.49
C THR A 468 -20.04 11.41 3.75
N LEU A 469 -19.06 11.55 4.62
CA LEU A 469 -18.41 12.84 4.86
C LEU A 469 -17.53 13.25 3.67
N LEU A 470 -16.78 12.30 3.10
CA LEU A 470 -15.93 12.53 1.94
C LEU A 470 -16.71 12.92 0.68
N SER A 471 -17.97 12.47 0.54
CA SER A 471 -18.80 12.85 -0.61
C SER A 471 -19.22 14.33 -0.59
N ARG A 472 -19.04 15.03 0.52
CA ARG A 472 -19.32 16.47 0.67
C ARG A 472 -18.13 17.36 0.26
N LEU A 473 -16.94 16.78 0.14
CA LEU A 473 -15.70 17.50 -0.22
C LEU A 473 -15.41 17.37 -1.71
N LYS A 474 -14.73 18.36 -2.30
CA LYS A 474 -14.16 18.21 -3.65
C LYS A 474 -12.98 17.25 -3.58
N ARG A 475 -12.73 16.53 -4.67
CA ARG A 475 -11.69 15.48 -4.68
C ARG A 475 -10.29 15.98 -4.41
N ASP A 476 -9.99 17.23 -4.79
CA ASP A 476 -8.69 17.87 -4.58
C ASP A 476 -8.60 18.60 -3.25
N ASP A 477 -9.70 18.66 -2.48
CA ASP A 477 -9.66 19.24 -1.14
C ASP A 477 -8.78 18.36 -0.25
N ILE A 478 -7.87 18.99 0.46
CA ILE A 478 -7.05 18.33 1.46
C ILE A 478 -7.92 18.00 2.67
N VAL A 479 -7.87 16.74 3.13
CA VAL A 479 -8.59 16.34 4.33
C VAL A 479 -7.86 16.91 5.55
N ALA A 480 -8.61 17.49 6.49
CA ALA A 480 -8.01 18.01 7.72
C ALA A 480 -7.26 16.90 8.48
N GLU A 481 -6.11 17.23 9.07
CA GLU A 481 -5.23 16.31 9.81
C GLU A 481 -4.68 15.13 8.97
N SER A 482 -4.77 15.19 7.64
CA SER A 482 -4.39 14.09 6.74
C SER A 482 -3.07 14.27 5.99
N ASP A 483 -2.25 15.26 6.39
CA ASP A 483 -0.94 15.58 5.80
C ASP A 483 -0.96 15.56 4.26
N ASP A 484 -1.78 16.44 3.67
CA ASP A 484 -1.96 16.64 2.21
C ASP A 484 -2.63 15.50 1.42
N MET A 485 -3.18 14.49 2.10
CA MET A 485 -4.05 13.52 1.43
C MET A 485 -5.34 14.20 0.93
N THR A 486 -5.64 14.03 -0.35
CA THR A 486 -6.86 14.59 -0.93
C THR A 486 -8.07 13.75 -0.55
N ALA A 487 -9.26 14.37 -0.51
CA ALA A 487 -10.51 13.67 -0.27
C ALA A 487 -10.74 12.54 -1.29
N GLY A 488 -10.25 12.72 -2.53
CA GLY A 488 -10.29 11.70 -3.57
C GLY A 488 -9.44 10.46 -3.25
N GLN A 489 -8.25 10.64 -2.68
CA GLN A 489 -7.37 9.55 -2.26
C GLN A 489 -7.95 8.80 -1.05
N LEU A 490 -8.41 9.53 -0.03
CA LEU A 490 -9.01 8.93 1.15
C LEU A 490 -10.31 8.19 0.83
N ALA A 491 -11.14 8.73 -0.08
CA ALA A 491 -12.34 8.04 -0.54
C ALA A 491 -12.00 6.70 -1.21
N GLY A 492 -10.93 6.64 -2.00
CA GLY A 492 -10.44 5.38 -2.58
C GLY A 492 -10.05 4.36 -1.51
N ALA A 493 -9.36 4.79 -0.46
CA ALA A 493 -8.96 3.92 0.66
C ALA A 493 -10.17 3.39 1.45
N VAL A 494 -11.18 4.24 1.70
CA VAL A 494 -12.43 3.85 2.38
C VAL A 494 -13.19 2.78 1.57
N GLU A 495 -13.28 2.94 0.26
CA GLU A 495 -13.97 1.96 -0.61
C GLU A 495 -13.28 0.59 -0.61
N ILE A 496 -11.94 0.56 -0.64
CA ILE A 496 -11.17 -0.68 -0.51
C ILE A 496 -11.47 -1.36 0.83
N ALA A 497 -11.51 -0.58 1.91
CA ALA A 497 -11.77 -1.09 3.25
C ALA A 497 -13.20 -1.67 3.38
N LEU A 498 -14.21 -1.02 2.83
CA LEU A 498 -15.61 -1.51 2.83
C LEU A 498 -15.76 -2.84 2.08
N LYS A 499 -15.11 -2.99 0.93
CA LYS A 499 -15.19 -4.21 0.12
C LYS A 499 -14.56 -5.43 0.79
N SER A 500 -13.55 -5.22 1.62
CA SER A 500 -12.90 -6.30 2.37
C SER A 500 -13.78 -6.94 3.48
N GLN A 501 -14.95 -6.37 3.79
CA GLN A 501 -15.84 -6.83 4.86
C GLN A 501 -17.02 -7.70 4.41
N LEU A 502 -17.28 -7.81 3.10
CA LEU A 502 -18.38 -8.63 2.62
C LEU A 502 -18.03 -10.12 2.80
N PRO A 503 -18.81 -10.92 3.57
CA PRO A 503 -18.69 -12.36 3.48
C PRO A 503 -18.94 -12.77 2.03
N LYS A 504 -18.11 -13.67 1.49
CA LYS A 504 -18.31 -14.26 0.17
C LYS A 504 -19.69 -14.94 0.15
N GLY A 505 -20.69 -14.19 -0.31
CA GLY A 505 -22.05 -14.68 -0.48
C GLY A 505 -22.05 -15.70 -1.61
N LYS A 506 -22.53 -16.90 -1.30
CA LYS A 506 -22.96 -17.88 -2.29
C LYS A 506 -23.97 -17.19 -3.21
N SER A 507 -23.61 -17.00 -4.47
CA SER A 507 -24.53 -16.84 -5.58
C SER A 507 -24.28 -17.96 -6.57
#